data_AF-A0A497QVD8-F1
#
_entry.id   AF-A0A497QVD8-F1
#
_cell.length_a   1.000
_cell.length_b   1.000
_cell.length_c   1.000
_cell.angle_alpha   90.00
_cell.angle_beta   90.00
_cell.angle_gamma   90.00
#
_symmetry.space_group_name_H-M   'P 1'
#
loop_
_entity.id
_entity.type
_entity.pdbx_description
1 polymer ?
#
loop_
_entity_poly.entity_id
_entity_poly.type
_entity_poly.pdbx_seq_one_letter_code
_entity_poly.pdbx_strand_id
1 'polypeptide(L)'
;MISQPENHHLIILALINNHPEGMTGYSIVKEINAKFAPVWTPGPGTIYPKLKQLLDQGALAKEGSKYRITQTGREFIAQHIPEALNLSMNFLPAFFKVLIHPINQQIPFDIHIFKNPCFFGVSQFKQLPTQWNVEELERLQQMLKREKQRATQWVQEYVKQIDEDIQVIEEKVNEMKEKAKIIPVKVVWEQE
;
A
#
# COMPACT_ATOMS: atom_id res chain seq x y z
N MET A 1 4.53 13.67 -2.06
CA MET A 1 3.65 12.92 -1.13
C MET A 1 4.28 11.64 -0.62
N ILE A 2 4.71 10.71 -1.48
CA ILE A 2 5.64 9.64 -1.07
C ILE A 2 7.01 10.24 -0.67
N SER A 3 7.37 11.37 -1.29
CA SER A 3 8.56 12.18 -1.00
C SER A 3 8.42 13.17 0.16
N GLN A 4 7.31 13.13 0.93
CA GLN A 4 7.21 14.09 2.01
C GLN A 4 8.26 13.78 3.10
N PRO A 5 8.98 14.79 3.62
CA PRO A 5 10.05 14.63 4.60
C PRO A 5 9.74 13.68 5.74
N GLU A 6 8.52 13.74 6.26
CA GLU A 6 7.98 12.99 7.39
C GLU A 6 7.83 11.49 7.13
N ASN A 7 7.61 11.07 5.88
CA ASN A 7 7.43 9.65 5.56
C ASN A 7 8.75 8.90 5.37
N HIS A 8 9.88 9.60 5.28
CA HIS A 8 11.18 8.98 5.04
C HIS A 8 11.64 8.11 6.22
N HIS A 9 11.30 8.46 7.46
CA HIS A 9 11.59 7.63 8.63
C HIS A 9 10.88 6.29 8.53
N LEU A 10 9.61 6.29 8.11
CA LEU A 10 8.84 5.06 7.89
C LEU A 10 9.45 4.20 6.78
N ILE A 11 9.87 4.80 5.66
CA ILE A 11 10.51 4.05 4.57
C ILE A 11 11.82 3.41 5.04
N ILE A 12 12.66 4.15 5.76
CA ILE A 12 13.93 3.64 6.28
C ILE A 12 13.71 2.51 7.29
N LEU A 13 12.80 2.70 8.26
CA LEU A 13 12.49 1.70 9.28
C LEU A 13 11.89 0.43 8.65
N ALA A 14 10.91 0.57 7.75
CA ALA A 14 10.29 -0.56 7.07
C ALA A 14 11.30 -1.32 6.21
N LEU A 15 12.21 -0.61 5.54
CA LEU A 15 13.28 -1.24 4.76
C LEU A 15 14.19 -2.07 5.66
N ILE A 16 14.71 -1.50 6.75
CA ILE A 16 15.58 -2.24 7.69
C ILE A 16 14.83 -3.41 8.34
N ASN A 17 13.53 -3.27 8.63
CA ASN A 17 12.71 -4.34 9.19
C ASN A 17 12.61 -5.57 8.26
N ASN A 18 12.62 -5.36 6.94
CA ASN A 18 12.60 -6.44 5.97
C ASN A 18 13.95 -7.19 5.86
N HIS A 19 15.00 -6.67 6.51
CA HIS A 19 16.36 -7.21 6.54
C HIS A 19 16.78 -7.49 7.98
N PRO A 20 16.28 -8.58 8.61
CA PRO A 20 16.52 -8.87 10.02
C PRO A 20 18.01 -9.02 10.36
N GLU A 21 18.86 -9.37 9.38
CA GLU A 21 20.33 -9.43 9.48
C GLU A 21 21.03 -8.06 9.63
N GLY A 22 20.28 -6.97 9.50
CA GLY A 22 20.75 -5.59 9.58
C GLY A 22 21.42 -5.09 8.31
N MET A 23 21.21 -3.82 8.00
CA MET A 23 21.69 -3.19 6.77
C MET A 23 22.77 -2.15 7.03
N THR A 24 23.75 -2.04 6.14
CA THR A 24 24.70 -0.92 6.17
C THR A 24 24.07 0.37 5.64
N GLY A 25 24.59 1.54 6.05
CA GLY A 25 24.11 2.84 5.55
C GLY A 25 24.18 2.95 4.03
N TYR A 26 25.24 2.43 3.41
CA TYR A 26 25.38 2.40 1.96
C TYR A 26 24.34 1.50 1.28
N SER A 27 24.12 0.28 1.80
CA SER A 27 23.10 -0.62 1.24
C SER A 27 21.69 -0.03 1.34
N ILE A 28 21.40 0.69 2.44
CA ILE A 28 20.11 1.39 2.60
C ILE A 28 19.91 2.42 1.49
N VAL A 29 20.90 3.30 1.26
CA VAL A 29 20.84 4.31 0.18
C VAL A 29 20.64 3.64 -1.18
N LYS A 30 21.43 2.61 -1.48
CA LYS A 30 21.36 1.89 -2.76
C LYS A 30 19.99 1.27 -2.99
N GLU A 31 19.42 0.63 -1.97
CA GLU A 31 18.15 -0.07 -2.11
C GLU A 31 16.96 0.88 -2.17
N ILE A 32 16.98 1.99 -1.42
CA ILE A 32 15.97 3.05 -1.58
C ILE A 32 16.02 3.58 -3.02
N ASN A 33 17.19 3.91 -3.54
CA ASN A 33 17.31 4.40 -4.92
C ASN A 33 16.81 3.38 -5.94
N ALA A 34 17.08 2.08 -5.73
CA ALA A 34 16.60 1.03 -6.61
C ALA A 34 15.07 0.88 -6.61
N LYS A 35 14.41 1.06 -5.45
CA LYS A 35 12.95 0.90 -5.32
C LYS A 35 12.16 2.15 -5.72
N PHE A 36 12.72 3.34 -5.51
CA PHE A 36 11.97 4.60 -5.59
C PHE A 36 12.43 5.52 -6.73
N ALA A 37 13.47 5.18 -7.50
CA ALA A 37 13.84 5.96 -8.69
C ALA A 37 12.77 5.86 -9.80
N PRO A 38 12.57 6.94 -10.60
CA PRO A 38 13.18 8.27 -10.48
C PRO A 38 12.44 9.19 -9.49
N VAL A 39 11.39 8.70 -8.82
CA VAL A 39 10.47 9.49 -7.98
C VAL A 39 11.18 10.06 -6.74
N TRP A 40 12.06 9.29 -6.11
CA TRP A 40 12.85 9.73 -4.96
C TRP A 40 14.21 9.02 -4.94
N THR A 41 15.29 9.79 -5.09
CA THR A 41 16.67 9.29 -5.17
C THR A 41 17.57 9.96 -4.12
N PRO A 42 17.36 9.68 -2.81
CA PRO A 42 18.12 10.34 -1.76
C PRO A 42 19.61 9.96 -1.78
N GLY A 43 20.47 10.96 -1.59
CA GLY A 43 21.90 10.74 -1.36
C GLY A 43 22.23 10.45 0.11
N PRO A 44 23.51 10.11 0.40
CA PRO A 44 24.04 9.96 1.75
C PRO A 44 23.65 11.08 2.72
N GLY A 45 23.77 12.34 2.28
CA GLY A 45 23.46 13.52 3.10
C GLY A 45 21.99 13.62 3.53
N THR A 46 21.08 12.91 2.86
CA THR A 46 19.66 12.83 3.25
C THR A 46 19.38 11.67 4.18
N ILE A 47 20.02 10.51 3.97
CA ILE A 47 19.74 9.27 4.73
C ILE A 47 20.47 9.25 6.07
N TYR A 48 21.76 9.61 6.12
CA TYR A 48 22.55 9.49 7.36
C TYR A 48 22.01 10.34 8.52
N PRO A 49 21.57 11.60 8.33
CA PRO A 49 20.94 12.36 9.40
C PRO A 49 19.67 11.70 9.96
N LYS A 50 18.88 11.06 9.10
CA LYS A 50 17.64 10.37 9.52
C LYS A 50 17.94 9.08 10.27
N LEU A 51 18.96 8.32 9.83
CA LEU A 51 19.45 7.17 10.59
C LEU A 51 19.93 7.59 11.98
N LYS A 52 20.62 8.73 12.09
CA LYS A 52 21.03 9.28 13.39
C LYS A 52 19.81 9.63 14.26
N GLN A 53 18.84 10.35 13.73
CA GLN A 53 17.60 10.66 14.46
C GLN A 53 16.88 9.39 14.95
N LEU A 54 16.79 8.36 14.12
CA LEU A 54 16.15 7.09 14.48
C LEU A 54 16.94 6.29 15.53
N LEU A 55 18.27 6.41 15.55
CA LEU A 55 19.10 5.89 16.63
C LEU A 55 18.86 6.65 17.94
N ASP A 56 18.84 7.98 17.88
CA ASP A 56 18.62 8.84 19.04
C ASP A 56 17.23 8.61 19.67
N GLN A 57 16.23 8.29 18.85
CA GLN A 57 14.87 7.90 19.28
C GLN A 57 14.76 6.45 19.77
N GLY A 58 15.84 5.66 19.68
CA GLY A 58 15.83 4.23 20.04
C GLY A 58 15.06 3.33 19.08
N ALA A 59 14.62 3.84 17.92
CA ALA A 59 13.91 3.06 16.90
C ALA A 59 14.85 2.12 16.11
N LEU A 60 16.15 2.45 16.09
CA LEU A 60 17.21 1.63 15.52
C LEU A 60 18.28 1.32 16.57
N ALA A 61 18.98 0.22 16.36
CA ALA A 61 20.24 -0.11 17.03
C ALA A 61 21.34 -0.25 15.97
N LYS A 62 22.58 0.06 16.35
CA LYS A 62 23.75 -0.04 15.47
C LYS A 62 24.74 -1.07 16.01
N GLU A 63 25.05 -2.06 15.19
CA GLU A 63 26.07 -3.09 15.45
C GLU A 63 27.19 -2.96 14.41
N GLY A 64 28.31 -2.37 14.82
CA GLY A 64 29.40 -2.04 13.88
C GLY A 64 28.93 -1.07 12.78
N SER A 65 28.90 -1.54 11.53
CA SER A 65 28.44 -0.75 10.38
C SER A 65 26.96 -0.98 10.01
N LYS A 66 26.28 -1.93 10.67
CA LYS A 66 24.91 -2.34 10.36
C LYS A 66 23.90 -1.70 11.32
N TYR A 67 22.76 -1.34 10.77
CA TYR A 67 21.57 -0.85 11.48
C TYR A 67 20.54 -1.97 11.54
N ARG A 68 19.93 -2.17 12.71
CA ARG A 68 18.83 -3.10 12.96
C ARG A 68 17.66 -2.39 13.60
N ILE A 69 16.46 -2.86 13.32
CA ILE A 69 15.25 -2.33 13.94
C ILE A 69 15.07 -2.86 15.35
N THR A 70 14.70 -1.98 16.27
CA THR A 70 14.36 -2.34 17.66
C THR A 70 12.87 -2.64 17.80
N GLN A 71 12.45 -3.02 19.00
CA GLN A 71 11.04 -3.15 19.32
C GLN A 71 10.31 -1.79 19.19
N THR A 72 10.90 -0.72 19.73
CA THR A 72 10.41 0.66 19.58
C THR A 72 10.23 1.05 18.12
N GLY A 73 11.17 0.67 17.24
CA GLY A 73 11.07 0.94 15.81
C GLY A 73 9.89 0.21 15.14
N ARG A 74 9.62 -1.04 15.53
CA ARG A 74 8.45 -1.79 15.03
C ARG A 74 7.13 -1.17 15.48
N GLU A 75 7.07 -0.72 16.72
CA GLU A 75 5.89 -0.01 17.26
C GLU A 75 5.68 1.33 16.54
N PHE A 76 6.76 2.06 16.27
CA PHE A 76 6.70 3.29 15.48
C PHE A 76 6.08 3.06 14.10
N ILE A 77 6.52 2.01 13.39
CA ILE A 77 5.94 1.61 12.10
C ILE A 77 4.44 1.33 12.26
N ALA A 78 4.07 0.49 13.21
CA ALA A 78 2.68 0.05 13.40
C ALA A 78 1.72 1.22 13.71
N GLN A 79 2.20 2.22 14.45
CA GLN A 79 1.41 3.40 14.83
C GLN A 79 1.22 4.38 13.66
N HIS A 80 2.23 4.59 12.83
CA HIS A 80 2.24 5.68 11.85
C HIS A 80 1.95 5.25 10.41
N ILE A 81 2.20 3.99 10.05
CA ILE A 81 1.87 3.48 8.70
C ILE A 81 0.38 3.64 8.35
N PRO A 82 -0.59 3.30 9.23
CA PRO A 82 -2.00 3.42 8.89
C PRO A 82 -2.39 4.84 8.49
N GLU A 83 -1.88 5.85 9.19
CA GLU A 83 -2.13 7.27 8.89
C GLU A 83 -1.46 7.68 7.57
N ALA A 84 -0.18 7.36 7.38
CA ALA A 84 0.55 7.69 6.16
C ALA A 84 -0.08 7.05 4.91
N LEU A 85 -0.55 5.80 5.03
CA LEU A 85 -1.29 5.11 3.98
C LEU A 85 -2.66 5.73 3.75
N ASN A 86 -3.42 6.03 4.81
CA ASN A 86 -4.73 6.67 4.70
C ASN A 86 -4.63 8.00 3.94
N LEU A 87 -3.69 8.87 4.32
CA LEU A 87 -3.45 10.14 3.64
C LEU A 87 -3.14 9.91 2.16
N SER A 88 -2.25 8.97 1.85
CA SER A 88 -1.87 8.68 0.46
C SER A 88 -3.05 8.10 -0.35
N MET A 89 -3.81 7.17 0.24
CA MET A 89 -4.91 6.47 -0.43
C MET A 89 -6.15 7.34 -0.64
N ASN A 90 -6.36 8.37 0.20
CA ASN A 90 -7.49 9.29 0.05
C ASN A 90 -7.11 10.57 -0.71
N PHE A 91 -5.92 11.11 -0.48
CA PHE A 91 -5.49 12.35 -1.13
C PHE A 91 -5.13 12.14 -2.60
N LEU A 92 -4.33 11.11 -2.93
CA LEU A 92 -3.83 10.95 -4.31
C LEU A 92 -4.97 10.82 -5.33
N PRO A 93 -6.04 10.02 -5.10
CA PRO A 93 -7.16 9.98 -6.03
C PRO A 93 -7.85 11.34 -6.20
N ALA A 94 -8.07 12.08 -5.11
CA ALA A 94 -8.68 13.41 -5.16
C ALA A 94 -7.80 14.43 -5.89
N PHE A 95 -6.50 14.43 -5.62
CA PHE A 95 -5.52 15.28 -6.27
C PHE A 95 -5.42 15.04 -7.77
N PHE A 96 -5.31 13.77 -8.19
CA PHE A 96 -5.27 13.43 -9.61
C PHE A 96 -6.58 13.75 -10.31
N LYS A 97 -7.73 13.58 -9.65
CA LYS A 97 -9.02 14.02 -10.18
C LYS A 97 -9.03 15.52 -10.50
N VAL A 98 -8.44 16.35 -9.63
CA VAL A 98 -8.32 17.80 -9.87
C VAL A 98 -7.36 18.11 -11.02
N LEU A 99 -6.18 17.49 -11.05
CA LEU A 99 -5.17 17.76 -12.09
C LEU A 99 -5.59 17.29 -13.49
N ILE A 100 -6.36 16.20 -13.56
CA ILE A 100 -6.80 15.60 -14.83
C ILE A 100 -8.10 16.24 -15.33
N HIS A 101 -8.82 16.97 -14.47
CA HIS A 101 -10.06 17.66 -14.83
C HIS A 101 -9.97 18.51 -16.12
N PRO A 102 -8.90 19.28 -16.38
CA PRO A 102 -8.75 20.05 -17.63
C PRO A 102 -8.47 19.16 -18.85
N ILE A 103 -7.81 18.01 -18.66
CA ILE A 103 -7.45 17.05 -19.72
C ILE A 103 -8.69 16.23 -20.14
N ASN A 104 -9.59 15.93 -19.20
CA ASN A 104 -10.89 15.29 -19.45
C ASN A 104 -11.80 16.10 -20.39
N GLN A 105 -11.55 17.39 -20.63
CA GLN A 105 -12.32 18.15 -21.62
C GLN A 105 -11.95 17.80 -23.07
N GLN A 106 -10.78 17.18 -23.30
CA GLN A 106 -10.30 16.76 -24.62
C GLN A 106 -10.34 15.24 -24.81
N ILE A 107 -10.46 14.47 -23.72
CA ILE A 107 -10.48 13.00 -23.72
C ILE A 107 -11.77 12.55 -23.00
N PRO A 108 -12.65 11.76 -23.63
CA PRO A 108 -14.01 11.53 -23.14
C PRO A 108 -14.14 10.45 -22.05
N PHE A 109 -13.10 10.20 -21.25
CA PHE A 109 -13.14 9.22 -20.16
C PHE A 109 -12.40 9.69 -18.89
N ASP A 110 -13.04 9.49 -17.74
CA ASP A 110 -12.52 9.81 -16.41
C ASP A 110 -11.39 8.84 -16.00
N ILE A 111 -10.21 9.38 -15.67
CA ILE A 111 -9.06 8.61 -15.16
C ILE A 111 -9.17 8.51 -13.63
N HIS A 112 -9.51 7.33 -13.10
CA HIS A 112 -9.39 7.05 -11.67
C HIS A 112 -8.07 6.34 -11.36
N ILE A 113 -7.30 6.88 -10.41
CA ILE A 113 -5.97 6.38 -10.05
C ILE A 113 -6.02 5.74 -8.67
N PHE A 114 -5.71 4.43 -8.61
CA PHE A 114 -5.50 3.50 -7.47
C PHE A 114 -6.67 2.64 -6.93
N LYS A 115 -6.66 1.34 -7.30
CA LYS A 115 -6.20 0.19 -6.46
C LYS A 115 -6.29 -1.20 -7.16
N ASN A 116 -6.84 -1.29 -8.36
CA ASN A 116 -6.80 -2.46 -9.25
C ASN A 116 -6.79 -1.99 -10.73
N PRO A 117 -6.33 -2.80 -11.70
CA PRO A 117 -6.01 -2.31 -13.04
C PRO A 117 -7.29 -1.81 -13.72
N CYS A 118 -7.23 -0.58 -14.23
CA CYS A 118 -8.23 -0.02 -15.15
C CYS A 118 -9.69 -0.05 -14.66
N PHE A 119 -10.05 0.78 -13.68
CA PHE A 119 -11.41 1.31 -13.65
C PHE A 119 -11.41 2.73 -14.23
N PHE A 120 -11.57 2.80 -15.55
CA PHE A 120 -12.25 3.94 -16.16
C PHE A 120 -13.57 4.09 -15.41
N GLY A 121 -13.86 5.28 -14.89
CA GLY A 121 -15.14 5.54 -14.27
C GLY A 121 -16.22 5.24 -15.29
N VAL A 122 -17.07 4.24 -15.05
CA VAL A 122 -18.15 3.87 -15.98
C VAL A 122 -19.31 4.85 -15.82
N SER A 123 -19.01 6.09 -16.13
CA SER A 123 -19.91 7.18 -16.50
C SER A 123 -18.92 8.26 -16.97
N GLN A 124 -18.86 8.62 -18.25
CA GLN A 124 -19.47 9.87 -18.70
C GLN A 124 -19.22 10.13 -20.21
N PHE A 125 -19.70 9.29 -21.13
CA PHE A 125 -20.05 9.86 -22.44
C PHE A 125 -21.38 10.61 -22.28
N LYS A 126 -21.32 11.82 -21.72
CA LYS A 126 -22.48 12.72 -21.76
C LYS A 126 -22.71 13.18 -23.21
N GLN A 127 -21.64 13.43 -23.95
CA GLN A 127 -21.60 13.74 -25.38
C GLN A 127 -20.28 13.22 -25.98
N LEU A 128 -20.32 12.72 -27.23
CA LEU A 128 -19.13 12.28 -27.97
C LEU A 128 -18.57 13.46 -28.80
N PRO A 129 -17.25 13.57 -29.01
CA PRO A 129 -16.68 14.60 -29.88
C PRO A 129 -17.23 14.47 -31.32
N THR A 130 -17.81 15.55 -31.85
CA THR A 130 -18.45 15.57 -33.19
C THR A 130 -17.46 15.34 -34.34
N GLN A 131 -16.17 15.46 -34.07
CA GLN A 131 -15.07 15.37 -35.03
C GLN A 131 -14.55 13.94 -35.26
N TRP A 132 -15.05 12.94 -34.52
CA TRP A 132 -14.61 11.55 -34.66
C TRP A 132 -15.32 10.84 -35.80
N ASN A 133 -14.58 9.99 -36.52
CA ASN A 133 -15.12 9.14 -37.58
C ASN A 133 -15.64 7.79 -37.03
N VAL A 134 -16.30 7.02 -37.90
CA VAL A 134 -16.94 5.74 -37.52
C VAL A 134 -15.91 4.72 -37.01
N GLU A 135 -14.74 4.65 -37.62
CA GLU A 135 -13.69 3.69 -37.25
C GLU A 135 -13.14 3.97 -35.84
N GLU A 136 -12.98 5.25 -35.48
CA GLU A 136 -12.57 5.68 -34.14
C GLU A 136 -13.61 5.31 -33.08
N LEU A 137 -14.90 5.46 -33.40
CA LEU A 137 -16.01 5.07 -32.52
C LEU A 137 -16.11 3.55 -32.35
N GLU A 138 -15.90 2.78 -33.42
CA GLU A 138 -15.86 1.31 -33.37
C GLU A 138 -14.67 0.81 -32.56
N ARG A 139 -13.49 1.42 -32.73
CA ARG A 139 -12.30 1.12 -31.95
C ARG A 139 -12.53 1.38 -30.46
N LEU A 140 -13.16 2.51 -30.13
CA LEU A 140 -13.54 2.84 -28.75
C LEU A 140 -14.54 1.82 -28.20
N GLN A 141 -15.57 1.45 -28.97
CA GLN A 141 -16.55 0.45 -28.56
C GLN A 141 -15.89 -0.91 -28.25
N GLN A 142 -14.97 -1.35 -29.11
CA GLN A 142 -14.23 -2.60 -28.92
C GLN A 142 -13.28 -2.55 -27.72
N MET A 143 -12.68 -1.40 -27.44
CA MET A 143 -11.88 -1.19 -26.24
C MET A 143 -12.75 -1.31 -24.99
N LEU A 144 -13.89 -0.60 -24.94
CA LEU A 144 -14.81 -0.65 -23.79
C LEU A 144 -15.37 -2.06 -23.55
N LYS A 145 -15.68 -2.82 -24.61
CA LYS A 145 -16.09 -4.24 -24.50
C LYS A 145 -15.01 -5.11 -23.84
N ARG A 146 -13.75 -4.92 -24.25
CA ARG A 146 -12.60 -5.65 -23.67
C ARG A 146 -12.36 -5.27 -22.21
N GLU A 147 -12.44 -3.99 -21.88
CA GLU A 147 -12.31 -3.54 -20.49
C GLU A 147 -13.45 -4.08 -19.62
N LYS A 148 -14.70 -4.07 -20.10
CA LYS A 148 -15.83 -4.69 -19.37
C LYS A 148 -15.54 -6.17 -19.06
N GLN A 149 -15.05 -6.93 -20.05
CA GLN A 149 -14.73 -8.35 -19.85
C GLN A 149 -13.61 -8.53 -18.83
N ARG A 150 -12.52 -7.77 -18.96
CA ARG A 150 -11.39 -7.82 -18.03
C ARG A 150 -11.82 -7.46 -16.60
N ALA A 151 -12.61 -6.40 -16.45
CA ALA A 151 -13.13 -5.97 -15.15
C ALA A 151 -14.04 -7.05 -14.53
N THR A 152 -14.89 -7.68 -15.33
CA THR A 152 -15.76 -8.78 -14.86
C THR A 152 -14.94 -9.96 -14.35
N GLN A 153 -13.96 -10.41 -15.13
CA GLN A 153 -13.07 -11.51 -14.75
C GLN A 153 -12.27 -11.18 -13.49
N TRP A 154 -11.75 -9.95 -13.41
CA TRP A 154 -11.01 -9.48 -12.25
C TRP A 154 -11.88 -9.46 -10.99
N VAL A 155 -13.10 -8.92 -11.05
CA VAL A 155 -14.04 -8.94 -9.92
C VAL A 155 -14.35 -10.36 -9.48
N GLN A 156 -14.59 -11.27 -10.43
CA GLN A 156 -14.85 -12.68 -10.11
C GLN A 156 -13.68 -13.34 -9.38
N GLU A 157 -12.46 -13.14 -9.87
CA GLU A 157 -11.26 -13.69 -9.22
C GLU A 157 -11.03 -13.06 -7.84
N TYR A 158 -11.29 -11.77 -7.69
CA TYR A 158 -11.14 -11.07 -6.43
C TYR A 158 -12.16 -11.53 -5.37
N VAL A 159 -13.42 -11.73 -5.75
CA VAL A 159 -14.45 -12.30 -4.86
C VAL A 159 -14.05 -13.70 -4.42
N LYS A 160 -13.57 -14.52 -5.35
CA LYS A 160 -13.08 -15.88 -5.04
C LYS A 160 -11.95 -15.85 -4.00
N GLN A 161 -10.98 -14.95 -4.14
CA GLN A 161 -9.89 -14.80 -3.15
C GLN A 161 -10.43 -14.39 -1.77
N ILE A 162 -11.41 -13.50 -1.72
CA ILE A 162 -12.05 -13.12 -0.45
C ILE A 162 -12.76 -14.32 0.20
N ASP A 163 -13.47 -15.13 -0.59
CA ASP A 163 -14.16 -16.32 -0.08
C ASP A 163 -13.16 -17.34 0.50
N GLU A 164 -12.00 -17.53 -0.16
CA GLU A 164 -10.89 -18.35 0.35
C GLU A 164 -10.35 -17.82 1.69
N ASP A 165 -10.11 -16.49 1.79
CA ASP A 165 -9.64 -15.85 3.01
C ASP A 165 -10.66 -15.97 4.17
N ILE A 166 -11.96 -15.83 3.88
CA ILE A 166 -13.04 -16.02 4.86
C ILE A 166 -12.99 -17.44 5.42
N GLN A 167 -12.86 -18.46 4.57
CA GLN A 167 -12.80 -19.85 5.00
C GLN A 167 -11.62 -20.11 5.95
N VAL A 168 -10.43 -19.59 5.62
CA VAL A 168 -9.23 -19.70 6.48
C VAL A 168 -9.47 -19.09 7.86
N ILE A 169 -10.14 -17.93 7.91
CA ILE A 169 -10.46 -17.26 9.16
C ILE A 169 -11.50 -18.05 9.96
N GLU A 170 -12.55 -18.57 9.32
CA GLU A 170 -13.58 -19.39 9.98
C GLU A 170 -13.00 -20.65 10.61
N GLU A 171 -12.14 -21.38 9.88
CA GLU A 171 -11.41 -22.53 10.40
C GLU A 171 -10.60 -22.13 11.64
N LYS A 172 -9.88 -21.00 11.57
CA LYS A 172 -9.07 -20.52 12.70
C LYS A 172 -9.90 -20.16 13.92
N VAL A 173 -11.04 -19.50 13.71
CA VAL A 173 -12.00 -19.16 14.77
C VAL A 173 -12.55 -20.42 15.43
N ASN A 174 -12.87 -21.46 14.66
CA ASN A 174 -13.37 -22.72 15.18
C ASN A 174 -12.30 -23.46 16.00
N GLU A 175 -11.05 -23.54 15.52
CA GLU A 175 -9.93 -24.08 16.29
C GLU A 175 -9.77 -23.39 17.65
N MET A 176 -9.86 -22.05 17.67
CA MET A 176 -9.72 -21.27 18.90
C MET A 176 -10.89 -21.52 19.87
N LYS A 177 -12.12 -21.62 19.37
CA LYS A 177 -13.30 -21.95 20.18
C LYS A 177 -13.18 -23.33 20.82
N GLU A 178 -12.73 -24.34 20.07
CA GLU A 178 -12.53 -25.69 20.60
C GLU A 178 -11.42 -25.73 21.66
N LYS A 179 -10.30 -25.05 21.43
CA LYS A 179 -9.24 -24.92 22.45
C LYS A 179 -9.73 -24.22 23.71
N ALA A 180 -10.58 -23.20 23.59
CA ALA A 180 -11.17 -22.51 24.73
C ALA A 180 -12.14 -23.40 25.53
N LYS A 181 -12.88 -24.31 24.88
CA LYS A 181 -13.72 -25.32 25.56
C LYS A 181 -12.91 -26.36 26.33
N ILE A 182 -11.71 -26.68 25.86
CA ILE A 182 -10.85 -27.73 26.42
C ILE A 182 -10.09 -27.26 27.67
N ILE A 183 -9.97 -25.95 27.93
CA ILE A 183 -9.38 -25.46 29.18
C ILE A 183 -10.34 -25.86 30.34
N PRO A 184 -10.00 -26.85 31.18
CA PRO A 184 -10.85 -27.14 32.31
C PRO A 184 -10.72 -25.95 33.26
N VAL A 185 -11.86 -25.37 33.64
CA VAL A 185 -11.93 -24.48 34.80
C VAL A 185 -11.29 -25.25 35.95
N LYS A 186 -10.05 -24.90 36.32
CA LYS A 186 -9.45 -25.35 37.58
C LYS A 186 -10.34 -24.74 38.64
N VAL A 187 -11.29 -25.53 39.14
CA VAL A 187 -12.02 -25.22 40.36
C VAL A 187 -10.94 -25.21 41.45
N VAL A 188 -10.48 -24.00 41.77
CA VAL A 188 -9.71 -23.75 42.97
C VAL A 188 -10.70 -23.97 44.11
N TRP A 189 -10.62 -25.13 44.76
CA TRP A 189 -11.26 -25.30 46.05
C TRP A 189 -10.47 -24.45 47.04
N GLU A 190 -11.06 -23.31 47.40
CA GLU A 190 -10.58 -22.44 48.46
C GLU A 190 -11.36 -22.78 49.74
N GLN A 191 -10.60 -23.07 50.81
CA GLN A 191 -10.95 -23.10 52.24
C GLN A 191 -11.71 -24.38 52.71
N GLU A 192 -11.38 -25.04 53.83
CA GLU A 192 -10.65 -24.71 55.07
C GLU A 192 -9.82 -25.91 55.57
#